data_AF-A0A7Y3U7U7-F1
#
_entry.id   AF-A0A7Y3U7U7-F1
#
_cell.length_a   1.000
_cell.length_b   1.000
_cell.length_c   1.000
_cell.angle_alpha   90.00
_cell.angle_beta   90.00
_cell.angle_gamma   90.00
#
_symmetry.space_group_name_H-M   'P 1'
#
loop_
_entity.id
_entity.type
_entity.pdbx_description
1 polymer ?
#
loop_
_entity_poly.entity_id
_entity_poly.type
_entity_poly.pdbx_seq_one_letter_code
_entity_poly.pdbx_strand_id
1 'polypeptide(L)'
;MITGLSFAFLPLLMLGVYGAVLVLCIIELVRSVTLPRGVVYDHPVCGACNYQIVDLPTAGRCPECGGSLTKVGLLTRRAAMRLRGTMFGLIVGWTVIVATVTFPVGGVVMSIMMSGAAFGMAGMPTSLTKTQTFAPPQEWDADAGAYVSAAPYRVLFDIDVTTDGIQQRPTTGTIDVSILRGDTKSATLSIDMEAACELHASDGALITTYSDFDEKAALGLYAEAGLDTSNQQLADEAAELAILAQSAMNMPTYFEQMPSMGLSVGGTSPGPVFTAQGGQVSLQTGPGTGDTFGTVLGVVALIVLFFLAVYIVGLVLLIRRRCRLLAK
;
A
#
# COMPACT_ATOMS: atom_id res chain seq x y z
N MET A 1 -22.79 15.93 -7.59
CA MET A 1 -23.14 16.24 -6.18
C MET A 1 -23.82 15.09 -5.44
N ILE A 2 -24.73 14.33 -6.07
CA ILE A 2 -25.44 13.21 -5.41
C ILE A 2 -24.50 12.04 -5.03
N THR A 3 -23.43 11.79 -5.80
CA THR A 3 -22.45 10.72 -5.51
C THR A 3 -21.63 10.97 -4.26
N GLY A 4 -21.24 12.22 -3.97
CA GLY A 4 -20.43 12.55 -2.80
C GLY A 4 -21.16 12.39 -1.46
N LEU A 5 -22.47 12.63 -1.44
CA LEU A 5 -23.28 12.52 -0.22
C LEU A 5 -23.48 11.06 0.20
N SER A 6 -23.57 10.14 -0.77
CA SER A 6 -23.65 8.70 -0.53
C SER A 6 -22.38 8.11 0.10
N PHE A 7 -21.20 8.61 -0.29
CA PHE A 7 -19.92 8.14 0.25
C PHE A 7 -19.69 8.53 1.72
N ALA A 8 -20.23 9.67 2.17
CA ALA A 8 -20.11 10.10 3.57
C ALA A 8 -21.15 9.45 4.50
N PHE A 9 -22.36 9.18 4.00
CA PHE A 9 -23.45 8.68 4.83
C PHE A 9 -23.36 7.17 5.12
N LEU A 10 -22.91 6.38 4.14
CA LEU A 10 -22.75 4.93 4.27
C LEU A 10 -21.83 4.51 5.45
N PRO A 11 -20.62 5.08 5.65
CA PRO A 11 -19.76 4.69 6.76
C PRO A 11 -20.35 5.10 8.13
N LEU A 12 -21.05 6.23 8.22
CA LEU A 12 -21.73 6.65 9.46
C LEU A 12 -22.86 5.68 9.83
N LEU A 13 -23.65 5.24 8.85
CA LEU A 13 -24.69 4.24 9.07
C LEU A 13 -24.07 2.91 9.51
N MET A 14 -23.00 2.46 8.85
CA MET A 14 -22.29 1.23 9.21
C MET A 14 -21.70 1.31 10.62
N LEU A 15 -21.16 2.47 11.02
CA LEU A 15 -20.67 2.70 12.38
C LEU A 15 -21.81 2.58 13.41
N GLY A 16 -22.99 3.11 13.10
CA GLY A 16 -24.18 2.98 13.94
C GLY A 16 -24.65 1.53 14.10
N VAL A 17 -24.74 0.78 13.00
CA VAL A 17 -25.09 -0.65 13.02
C VAL A 17 -24.07 -1.44 13.83
N TYR A 18 -22.79 -1.17 13.61
CA TYR A 18 -21.69 -1.81 14.32
C TYR A 18 -21.74 -1.54 15.83
N GLY A 19 -21.96 -0.28 16.23
CA GLY A 19 -22.15 0.09 17.63
C GLY A 19 -23.35 -0.61 18.27
N ALA A 20 -24.47 -0.72 17.55
CA ALA A 20 -25.64 -1.44 18.03
C ALA A 20 -25.36 -2.94 18.25
N VAL A 21 -24.68 -3.60 17.31
CA VAL A 21 -24.27 -5.00 17.44
C VAL A 21 -23.34 -5.19 18.63
N LEU A 22 -22.36 -4.31 18.82
CA LEU A 22 -21.44 -4.36 19.96
C LEU A 22 -22.20 -4.25 21.29
N VAL A 23 -23.14 -3.31 21.40
CA VAL A 23 -23.97 -3.12 22.60
C VAL A 23 -24.79 -4.39 22.88
N LEU A 24 -25.40 -5.00 21.87
CA LEU A 24 -26.14 -6.25 22.02
C LEU A 24 -25.24 -7.40 22.49
N CYS A 25 -24.04 -7.55 21.93
CA CYS A 25 -23.07 -8.55 22.38
C CYS A 25 -22.63 -8.33 23.83
N ILE A 26 -22.42 -7.08 24.25
CA ILE A 26 -22.10 -6.74 25.64
C ILE A 26 -23.27 -7.09 26.56
N ILE A 27 -24.50 -6.76 26.18
CA ILE A 27 -25.70 -7.09 26.95
C ILE A 27 -25.83 -8.61 27.13
N GLU A 28 -25.66 -9.40 26.07
CA GLU A 28 -25.72 -10.86 26.12
C GLU A 28 -24.58 -11.47 26.94
N LEU A 29 -23.38 -10.91 26.83
CA LEU A 29 -22.23 -11.31 27.64
C LEU A 29 -22.49 -11.04 29.13
N VAL A 30 -22.95 -9.83 29.47
CA VAL A 30 -23.31 -9.44 30.84
C VAL A 30 -24.43 -10.33 31.37
N ARG A 31 -25.51 -10.55 30.61
CA ARG A 31 -26.61 -11.44 30.99
C ARG A 31 -26.15 -12.87 31.24
N SER A 32 -25.15 -13.34 30.50
CA SER A 32 -24.59 -14.68 30.64
C SER A 32 -23.69 -14.87 31.88
N VAL A 33 -23.10 -13.79 32.42
CA VAL A 33 -22.12 -13.85 33.52
C VAL A 33 -22.52 -13.09 34.79
N THR A 34 -23.68 -12.44 34.79
CA THR A 34 -24.22 -11.73 35.95
C THR A 34 -25.48 -12.40 36.46
N LEU A 35 -25.65 -12.40 37.79
CA LEU A 35 -26.85 -12.92 38.40
C LEU A 35 -28.03 -11.99 38.11
N PRO A 36 -29.24 -12.51 37.80
CA PRO A 36 -30.43 -11.68 37.70
C PRO A 36 -30.65 -10.80 38.94
N ARG A 37 -30.76 -9.49 38.73
CA ARG A 37 -31.23 -8.55 39.75
C ARG A 37 -32.61 -9.01 40.24
N GLY A 38 -32.77 -9.14 41.56
CA GLY A 38 -34.02 -9.59 42.19
C GLY A 38 -34.14 -11.10 42.41
N VAL A 39 -33.16 -11.92 42.02
CA VAL A 39 -33.14 -13.36 42.34
C VAL A 39 -32.16 -13.58 43.49
N VAL A 40 -32.63 -13.27 44.70
CA VAL A 40 -31.94 -13.55 45.97
C VAL A 40 -32.70 -14.64 46.72
N TYR A 41 -33.25 -15.60 45.99
CA TYR A 41 -34.00 -16.69 46.61
C TYR A 41 -33.04 -17.80 46.99
N ASP A 42 -32.80 -17.97 48.29
CA ASP A 42 -32.10 -19.13 48.83
C ASP A 42 -32.96 -20.42 48.74
N HIS A 43 -34.25 -20.27 48.43
CA HIS A 43 -35.20 -21.38 48.28
C HIS A 43 -35.91 -21.32 46.90
N PRO A 44 -36.36 -22.46 46.36
CA PRO A 44 -37.11 -22.49 45.10
C PRO A 44 -38.39 -21.66 45.21
N VAL A 45 -38.69 -20.88 44.16
CA VAL A 45 -39.94 -20.10 44.09
C VAL A 45 -40.89 -20.67 43.03
N CYS A 46 -42.19 -20.51 43.24
CA CYS A 46 -43.20 -20.86 42.25
C CYS A 46 -43.02 -20.03 40.97
N GLY A 47 -42.91 -20.68 39.80
CA GLY A 47 -42.70 -19.98 38.52
C GLY A 47 -43.84 -19.06 38.07
N ALA A 48 -45.02 -19.14 38.70
CA ALA A 48 -46.17 -18.29 38.40
C ALA A 48 -46.27 -17.04 39.28
N CYS A 49 -46.15 -17.18 40.60
CA CYS A 49 -46.37 -16.08 41.55
C CYS A 49 -45.13 -15.66 42.34
N ASN A 50 -43.98 -16.30 42.10
CA ASN A 50 -42.72 -16.11 42.84
C ASN A 50 -42.82 -16.36 44.36
N TYR A 51 -43.88 -17.04 44.85
CA TYR A 51 -43.95 -17.47 46.25
C TYR A 51 -42.85 -18.48 46.58
N GLN A 52 -42.19 -18.28 47.71
CA GLN A 52 -41.08 -19.10 48.18
C GLN A 52 -41.59 -20.42 48.75
N ILE A 53 -41.16 -21.54 48.17
CA ILE A 53 -41.58 -22.87 48.56
C ILE A 53 -40.50 -23.44 49.48
N VAL A 54 -40.74 -23.34 50.79
CA VAL A 54 -39.84 -23.85 51.83
C VAL A 54 -39.92 -25.38 51.92
N ASP A 55 -41.14 -25.92 51.86
CA ASP A 55 -41.43 -27.36 51.86
C ASP A 55 -42.30 -27.75 50.67
N LEU A 56 -42.11 -28.95 50.12
CA LEU A 56 -42.97 -29.45 49.05
C LEU A 56 -44.36 -29.75 49.62
N PRO A 57 -45.42 -29.01 49.21
CA PRO A 57 -46.76 -29.34 49.63
C PRO A 57 -47.15 -30.70 49.03
N THR A 58 -47.76 -31.57 49.83
CA THR A 58 -48.18 -32.93 49.44
C THR A 58 -49.07 -32.97 48.20
N ALA A 59 -49.78 -31.87 47.91
CA ALA A 59 -50.65 -31.75 46.73
C ALA A 59 -49.93 -31.30 45.43
N GLY A 60 -48.63 -30.99 45.47
CA GLY A 60 -47.87 -30.51 44.31
C GLY A 60 -48.35 -29.17 43.73
N ARG A 61 -49.05 -28.35 44.54
CA ARG A 61 -49.62 -27.05 44.15
C ARG A 61 -49.05 -25.93 45.00
N CYS A 62 -48.89 -24.75 44.40
CA CYS A 62 -48.47 -23.55 45.14
C CYS A 62 -49.56 -23.15 46.16
N PRO A 63 -49.21 -22.84 47.42
CA PRO A 63 -50.19 -22.46 48.44
C PRO A 63 -50.82 -21.08 48.18
N GLU A 64 -50.09 -20.15 47.55
CA GLU A 64 -50.62 -18.81 47.26
C GLU A 64 -51.53 -18.78 46.04
N CYS A 65 -51.05 -19.29 44.91
CA CYS A 65 -51.77 -19.15 43.63
C CYS A 65 -52.54 -20.40 43.20
N GLY A 66 -52.44 -21.51 43.94
CA GLY A 66 -53.08 -22.79 43.61
C GLY A 66 -52.53 -23.49 42.36
N GLY A 67 -51.54 -22.90 41.67
CA GLY A 67 -50.96 -23.42 40.44
C GLY A 67 -50.20 -24.73 40.65
N SER A 68 -50.37 -25.69 39.74
CA SER A 68 -49.65 -26.96 39.77
C SER A 68 -48.16 -26.75 39.49
N LEU A 69 -47.29 -27.13 40.43
CA LEU A 69 -45.83 -26.94 40.35
C LEU A 69 -45.20 -27.71 39.18
N THR A 70 -45.84 -28.79 38.71
CA THR A 70 -45.45 -29.52 37.50
C THR A 70 -45.68 -28.72 36.21
N LYS A 71 -46.67 -27.81 36.20
CA LYS A 71 -47.02 -26.97 35.04
C LYS A 71 -46.32 -25.61 35.07
N VAL A 72 -46.32 -24.97 36.24
CA VAL A 72 -45.70 -23.63 36.40
C VAL A 72 -44.20 -23.71 36.66
N GLY A 73 -43.69 -24.87 37.09
CA GLY A 73 -42.29 -25.10 37.40
C GLY A 73 -41.85 -24.48 38.72
N LEU A 74 -40.66 -24.89 39.17
CA LEU A 74 -39.92 -24.26 40.26
C LEU A 74 -38.78 -23.44 39.67
N LEU A 75 -38.80 -22.14 39.90
CA LEU A 75 -37.72 -21.25 39.51
C LEU A 75 -36.65 -21.33 40.60
N THR A 76 -35.61 -22.14 40.36
CA THR A 76 -34.38 -22.12 41.15
C THR A 76 -33.40 -21.11 40.57
N ARG A 77 -32.43 -20.66 41.36
CA ARG A 77 -31.31 -19.83 40.87
C ARG A 77 -30.64 -20.44 39.63
N ARG A 78 -30.44 -21.76 39.64
CA ARG A 78 -29.86 -22.52 38.53
C ARG A 78 -30.76 -22.54 37.29
N ALA A 79 -32.07 -22.70 37.46
CA ALA A 79 -33.03 -22.63 36.36
C ALA A 79 -33.08 -21.21 35.75
N ALA A 80 -33.13 -20.17 36.58
CA ALA A 80 -33.11 -18.78 36.14
C ALA A 80 -31.84 -18.44 35.34
N MET A 81 -30.67 -18.92 35.77
CA MET A 81 -29.40 -18.75 35.04
C MET A 81 -29.37 -19.51 33.71
N ARG A 82 -29.99 -20.70 33.61
CA ARG A 82 -30.06 -21.47 32.35
C ARG A 82 -30.94 -20.80 31.30
N LEU A 83 -31.99 -20.10 31.72
CA LEU A 83 -32.94 -19.45 30.81
C LEU A 83 -32.44 -18.09 30.26
N ARG A 84 -31.49 -17.44 30.93
CA ARG A 84 -31.08 -16.06 30.59
C ARG A 84 -29.98 -15.92 29.54
N GLY A 85 -29.28 -16.99 29.23
CA GLY A 85 -28.22 -16.95 28.22
C GLY A 85 -27.71 -18.34 27.91
N THR A 86 -27.22 -18.56 26.69
CA THR A 86 -26.63 -19.83 26.26
C THR A 86 -25.10 -19.74 26.36
N MET A 87 -24.40 -20.88 26.49
CA MET A 87 -22.93 -20.89 26.40
C MET A 87 -22.45 -20.39 25.04
N PHE A 88 -23.22 -20.72 23.99
CA PHE A 88 -22.97 -20.26 22.63
C PHE A 88 -23.01 -18.73 22.52
N GLY A 89 -24.03 -18.08 23.09
CA GLY A 89 -24.13 -16.61 23.07
C GLY A 89 -22.98 -15.91 23.81
N LEU A 90 -22.46 -16.52 24.88
CA LEU A 90 -21.27 -16.03 25.57
C LEU A 90 -20.02 -16.10 24.68
N ILE A 91 -19.80 -17.23 24.00
CA ILE A 91 -18.65 -17.43 23.11
C ILE A 91 -18.74 -16.46 21.93
N VAL A 92 -19.88 -16.44 21.22
CA VAL A 92 -20.10 -15.56 20.06
C VAL A 92 -19.99 -14.08 20.46
N GLY A 93 -20.62 -13.68 21.57
CA GLY A 93 -20.55 -12.30 22.05
C GLY A 93 -19.12 -11.87 22.38
N TRP A 94 -18.33 -12.74 23.01
CA TRP A 94 -16.92 -12.48 23.30
C TRP A 94 -16.07 -12.41 22.02
N THR A 95 -16.27 -13.34 21.07
CA THR A 95 -15.57 -13.34 19.78
C THR A 95 -15.83 -12.04 19.02
N VAL A 96 -17.08 -11.58 18.96
CA VAL A 96 -17.45 -10.32 18.30
C VAL A 96 -16.78 -9.14 19.00
N ILE A 97 -16.85 -9.05 20.33
CA ILE A 97 -16.22 -7.95 21.08
C ILE A 97 -14.71 -7.89 20.83
N VAL A 98 -14.01 -9.02 20.91
CA VAL A 98 -12.56 -9.06 20.68
C VAL A 98 -12.23 -8.73 19.23
N ALA A 99 -12.94 -9.30 18.26
CA ALA A 99 -12.75 -8.96 16.85
C ALA A 99 -12.96 -7.46 16.62
N THR A 100 -13.99 -6.89 17.26
CA THR A 100 -14.34 -5.48 17.12
C THR A 100 -13.28 -4.54 17.65
N VAL A 101 -12.60 -4.90 18.74
CA VAL A 101 -11.51 -4.10 19.31
C VAL A 101 -10.19 -4.35 18.59
N THR A 102 -9.94 -5.59 18.18
CA THR A 102 -8.67 -5.99 17.54
C THR A 102 -8.53 -5.38 16.14
N PHE A 103 -9.61 -5.32 15.36
CA PHE A 103 -9.57 -4.81 13.99
C PHE A 103 -9.10 -3.35 13.88
N PRO A 104 -9.69 -2.37 14.61
CA PRO A 104 -9.23 -0.97 14.53
C PRO A 104 -7.84 -0.79 15.12
N VAL A 105 -7.49 -1.49 16.21
CA VAL A 105 -6.14 -1.40 16.79
C VAL A 105 -5.10 -1.96 15.81
N GLY A 106 -5.37 -3.12 15.21
CA GLY A 106 -4.52 -3.71 14.18
C GLY A 106 -4.39 -2.81 12.95
N GLY A 107 -5.49 -2.17 12.52
CA GLY A 107 -5.49 -1.19 11.43
C GLY A 107 -4.63 0.03 11.74
N VAL A 108 -4.75 0.61 12.94
CA VAL A 108 -3.93 1.76 13.36
C VAL A 108 -2.45 1.38 13.41
N VAL A 109 -2.10 0.23 13.99
CA VAL A 109 -0.71 -0.21 14.08
C VAL A 109 -0.13 -0.48 12.68
N MET A 110 -0.87 -1.17 11.81
CA MET A 110 -0.43 -1.39 10.42
C MET A 110 -0.27 -0.08 9.66
N SER A 111 -1.17 0.90 9.84
CA SER A 111 -1.04 2.23 9.25
C SER A 111 0.21 2.94 9.75
N ILE A 112 0.49 2.94 11.06
CA ILE A 112 1.71 3.55 11.63
C ILE A 112 2.95 2.86 11.07
N MET A 113 2.95 1.53 10.97
CA MET A 113 4.07 0.77 10.42
C MET A 113 4.28 1.05 8.93
N MET A 114 3.22 1.11 8.14
CA MET A 114 3.31 1.43 6.71
C MET A 114 3.72 2.87 6.47
N SER A 115 3.22 3.82 7.26
CA SER A 115 3.69 5.21 7.22
C SER A 115 5.15 5.30 7.63
N GLY A 116 5.56 4.65 8.72
CA GLY A 116 6.95 4.62 9.16
C GLY A 116 7.89 4.00 8.14
N ALA A 117 7.47 2.90 7.49
CA ALA A 117 8.20 2.30 6.39
C ALA A 117 8.24 3.21 5.16
N ALA A 118 7.14 3.88 4.82
CA ALA A 118 7.10 4.84 3.71
C ALA A 118 8.03 6.04 3.97
N PHE A 119 8.03 6.60 5.18
CA PHE A 119 8.95 7.68 5.56
C PHE A 119 10.40 7.20 5.63
N GLY A 120 10.63 5.99 6.13
CA GLY A 120 11.96 5.37 6.16
C GLY A 120 12.50 5.11 4.75
N MET A 121 11.65 4.66 3.82
CA MET A 121 12.02 4.45 2.42
C MET A 121 12.14 5.75 1.63
N ALA A 122 11.32 6.75 1.93
CA ALA A 122 11.40 8.04 1.25
C ALA A 122 12.76 8.73 1.47
N GLY A 123 13.41 8.54 2.62
CA GLY A 123 14.74 9.12 2.85
C GLY A 123 15.92 8.28 2.35
N MET A 124 15.69 7.07 1.83
CA MET A 124 16.80 6.20 1.41
C MET A 124 17.23 6.57 -0.02
N PRO A 125 18.54 6.77 -0.26
CA PRO A 125 19.06 6.96 -1.60
C PRO A 125 18.76 5.72 -2.44
N THR A 126 18.18 5.93 -3.62
CA THR A 126 17.90 4.86 -4.58
C THR A 126 18.83 4.99 -5.77
N SER A 127 19.68 3.97 -5.99
CA SER A 127 20.46 3.85 -7.21
C SER A 127 19.54 3.39 -8.34
N LEU A 128 19.50 4.17 -9.41
CA LEU A 128 18.79 3.87 -10.65
C LEU A 128 19.82 3.69 -11.75
N THR A 129 19.95 2.45 -12.21
CA THR A 129 20.74 2.12 -13.39
C THR A 129 19.79 1.71 -14.51
N LYS A 130 19.85 2.44 -15.62
CA LYS A 130 18.90 2.32 -16.73
C LYS A 130 19.53 2.70 -18.05
N THR A 131 19.30 1.87 -19.05
CA THR A 131 19.73 2.14 -20.43
C THR A 131 18.50 2.29 -21.34
N GLN A 132 18.41 3.40 -22.09
CA GLN A 132 17.31 3.70 -23.00
C GLN A 132 17.85 4.14 -24.36
N THR A 133 17.31 3.59 -25.45
CA THR A 133 17.76 3.91 -26.81
C THR A 133 16.66 4.64 -27.57
N PHE A 134 17.05 5.70 -28.28
CA PHE A 134 16.20 6.46 -29.19
C PHE A 134 16.71 6.31 -30.61
N ALA A 135 15.80 6.02 -31.54
CA ALA A 135 16.08 6.04 -32.97
C ALA A 135 15.59 7.35 -33.59
N PRO A 136 16.29 7.89 -34.60
CA PRO A 136 15.83 9.00 -35.44
C PRO A 136 14.47 8.69 -36.09
N PRO A 137 13.81 9.70 -36.70
CA PRO A 137 12.52 9.52 -37.34
C PRO A 137 12.57 8.38 -38.33
N GLN A 138 11.49 7.61 -38.40
CA GLN A 138 11.36 6.58 -39.42
C GLN A 138 10.53 7.10 -40.58
N GLU A 139 11.06 6.93 -41.79
CA GLU A 139 10.36 7.21 -43.03
C GLU A 139 9.88 5.90 -43.65
N TRP A 140 8.72 5.93 -44.31
CA TRP A 140 8.22 4.77 -45.03
C TRP A 140 9.03 4.57 -46.31
N ASP A 141 9.77 3.47 -46.39
CA ASP A 141 10.45 3.05 -47.61
C ASP A 141 9.53 2.08 -48.37
N ALA A 142 9.06 2.54 -49.53
CA ALA A 142 8.15 1.79 -50.39
C ALA A 142 8.79 0.53 -50.99
N ASP A 143 10.10 0.54 -51.23
CA ASP A 143 10.82 -0.59 -51.81
C ASP A 143 11.07 -1.66 -50.75
N ALA A 144 11.38 -1.25 -49.52
CA ALA A 144 11.50 -2.16 -48.38
C ALA A 144 10.15 -2.63 -47.82
N GLY A 145 9.05 -1.92 -48.11
CA GLY A 145 7.73 -2.16 -47.55
C GLY A 145 7.71 -2.02 -46.02
N ALA A 146 8.57 -1.15 -45.47
CA ALA A 146 8.77 -0.99 -44.04
C ALA A 146 9.17 0.45 -43.69
N TYR A 147 8.93 0.84 -42.43
CA TYR A 147 9.49 2.06 -41.86
C TYR A 147 10.98 1.85 -41.56
N VAL A 148 11.84 2.63 -42.21
CA VAL A 148 13.29 2.62 -42.02
C VAL A 148 13.73 3.93 -41.38
N SER A 149 14.71 3.88 -40.48
CA SER A 149 15.23 5.10 -39.86
C SER A 149 15.91 5.97 -40.92
N ALA A 150 15.56 7.26 -40.95
CA ALA A 150 16.11 8.22 -41.90
C ALA A 150 17.63 8.38 -41.77
N ALA A 151 18.20 8.06 -40.60
CA ALA A 151 19.62 8.15 -40.35
C ALA A 151 20.19 6.85 -39.74
N PRO A 152 21.41 6.43 -40.12
CA PRO A 152 22.01 5.17 -39.68
C PRO A 152 22.69 5.30 -38.31
N TYR A 153 22.04 5.98 -37.37
CA TYR A 153 22.55 6.15 -36.01
C TYR A 153 21.43 6.00 -34.98
N ARG A 154 21.81 5.79 -33.72
CA ARG A 154 20.90 5.78 -32.56
C ARG A 154 21.50 6.60 -31.43
N VAL A 155 20.66 7.10 -30.55
CA VAL A 155 21.08 7.79 -29.33
C VAL A 155 20.83 6.89 -28.14
N LEU A 156 21.87 6.60 -27.37
CA LEU A 156 21.82 5.78 -26.16
C LEU A 156 21.94 6.68 -24.94
N PHE A 157 20.98 6.59 -24.03
CA PHE A 157 21.06 7.14 -22.69
C PHE A 157 21.41 6.01 -21.73
N ASP A 158 22.55 6.13 -21.05
CA ASP A 158 22.91 5.27 -19.92
C ASP A 158 22.85 6.12 -18.65
N ILE A 159 21.84 5.87 -17.83
CA ILE A 159 21.53 6.63 -16.63
C ILE A 159 21.98 5.77 -15.46
N ASP A 160 23.01 6.21 -14.74
CA ASP A 160 23.46 5.60 -13.49
C ASP A 160 23.51 6.66 -12.40
N VAL A 161 22.35 6.92 -11.79
CA VAL A 161 22.18 8.01 -10.83
C VAL A 161 21.64 7.51 -9.50
N THR A 162 22.11 8.13 -8.42
CA THR A 162 21.48 7.98 -7.11
C THR A 162 20.48 9.12 -6.94
N THR A 163 19.24 8.79 -6.62
CA THR A 163 18.19 9.78 -6.37
C THR A 163 17.84 9.87 -4.88
N ASP A 164 17.42 11.05 -4.43
CA ASP A 164 16.74 11.21 -3.15
C ASP A 164 15.35 10.59 -3.24
N GLY A 165 15.01 9.65 -2.36
CA GLY A 165 13.71 8.98 -2.37
C GLY A 165 12.51 9.91 -2.15
N ILE A 166 12.71 11.13 -1.63
CA ILE A 166 11.63 12.11 -1.39
C ILE A 166 11.34 12.90 -2.67
N GLN A 167 12.37 13.52 -3.24
CA GLN A 167 12.22 14.40 -4.40
C GLN A 167 12.32 13.65 -5.74
N GLN A 168 12.83 12.42 -5.72
CA GLN A 168 13.21 11.63 -6.90
C GLN A 168 14.16 12.39 -7.86
N ARG A 169 14.87 13.38 -7.33
CA ARG A 169 15.89 14.12 -8.07
C ARG A 169 17.22 13.39 -7.92
N PRO A 170 17.99 13.26 -9.01
CA PRO A 170 19.33 12.72 -8.92
C PRO A 170 20.18 13.66 -8.05
N THR A 171 20.86 13.08 -7.08
CA THR A 171 21.77 13.77 -6.18
C THR A 171 23.22 13.52 -6.57
N THR A 172 23.53 12.31 -7.04
CA THR A 172 24.88 11.91 -7.50
C THR A 172 24.77 10.93 -8.67
N GLY A 173 25.89 10.68 -9.36
CA GLY A 173 25.99 9.72 -10.46
C GLY A 173 26.11 10.40 -11.82
N THR A 174 25.99 9.61 -12.88
CA THR A 174 26.27 10.04 -14.25
C THR A 174 25.14 9.69 -15.21
N ILE A 175 24.92 10.55 -16.20
CA ILE A 175 24.08 10.27 -17.35
C ILE A 175 24.95 10.36 -18.60
N ASP A 176 25.17 9.24 -19.26
CA ASP A 176 25.96 9.17 -20.49
C ASP A 176 25.03 9.16 -21.70
N VAL A 177 25.20 10.15 -22.58
CA VAL A 177 24.50 10.24 -23.87
C VAL A 177 25.50 9.86 -24.96
N SER A 178 25.33 8.68 -25.54
CA SER A 178 26.20 8.16 -26.60
C SER A 178 25.50 8.13 -27.96
N ILE A 179 26.22 8.45 -29.02
CA ILE A 179 25.78 8.18 -30.39
C ILE A 179 26.30 6.80 -30.82
N LEU A 180 25.40 5.96 -31.30
CA LEU A 180 25.71 4.64 -31.84
C LEU A 180 25.59 4.66 -33.36
N ARG A 181 26.64 4.27 -34.08
CA ARG A 181 26.56 3.96 -35.52
C ARG A 181 26.80 2.46 -35.69
N GLY A 182 25.74 1.71 -35.98
CA GLY A 182 25.75 0.26 -35.80
C GLY A 182 25.81 -0.09 -34.31
N ASP A 183 26.73 -0.97 -33.93
CA ASP A 183 26.91 -1.42 -32.53
C ASP A 183 28.05 -0.70 -31.78
N THR A 184 28.71 0.28 -32.43
CA THR A 184 29.85 1.00 -31.86
C THR A 184 29.46 2.39 -31.38
N LYS A 185 29.87 2.75 -30.15
CA LYS A 185 29.80 4.12 -29.61
C LYS A 185 30.78 5.01 -30.37
N SER A 186 30.29 6.04 -31.06
CA SER A 186 31.12 6.98 -31.81
C SER A 186 31.56 8.18 -30.97
N ALA A 187 30.71 8.64 -30.07
CA ALA A 187 30.99 9.74 -29.15
C ALA A 187 30.10 9.60 -27.91
N THR A 188 30.58 10.08 -26.75
CA THR A 188 29.82 10.04 -25.49
C THR A 188 29.92 11.40 -24.80
N LEU A 189 28.77 11.97 -24.42
CA LEU A 189 28.71 13.10 -23.53
C LEU A 189 28.29 12.60 -22.14
N SER A 190 29.16 12.75 -21.14
CA SER A 190 28.89 12.37 -19.75
C SER A 190 28.43 13.57 -18.95
N ILE A 191 27.28 13.45 -18.29
CA ILE A 191 26.72 14.45 -17.41
C ILE A 191 26.90 13.95 -15.98
N ASP A 192 27.89 14.47 -15.26
CA ASP A 192 28.03 14.23 -13.82
C ASP A 192 27.09 15.17 -13.06
N MET A 193 26.27 14.62 -12.15
CA MET A 193 25.31 15.42 -11.36
C MET A 193 25.99 16.40 -10.40
N GLU A 194 27.26 16.18 -10.04
CA GLU A 194 28.05 17.07 -9.18
C GLU A 194 29.05 17.94 -9.97
N ALA A 195 29.25 17.67 -11.26
CA ALA A 195 30.29 18.29 -12.08
C ALA A 195 29.73 18.88 -13.38
N ALA A 196 30.64 19.30 -14.27
CA ALA A 196 30.28 19.82 -15.58
C ALA A 196 30.00 18.69 -16.59
N CYS A 197 29.39 19.01 -17.73
CA CYS A 197 29.16 18.04 -18.80
C CYS A 197 30.45 17.84 -19.61
N GLU A 198 30.94 16.61 -19.72
CA GLU A 198 32.20 16.30 -20.41
C GLU A 198 31.94 15.54 -21.72
N LEU A 199 32.50 16.05 -22.83
CA LEU A 199 32.45 15.37 -24.13
C LEU A 199 33.69 14.53 -24.35
N HIS A 200 33.48 13.23 -24.58
CA HIS A 200 34.54 12.27 -24.86
C HIS A 200 34.42 11.70 -26.27
N ALA A 201 35.57 11.53 -26.91
CA ALA A 201 35.71 10.80 -28.17
C ALA A 201 35.43 9.30 -27.98
N SER A 202 35.35 8.55 -29.09
CA SER A 202 35.18 7.08 -29.06
C SER A 202 36.29 6.32 -28.31
N ASP A 203 37.49 6.89 -28.18
CA ASP A 203 38.61 6.31 -27.42
C ASP A 203 38.62 6.74 -25.94
N GLY A 204 37.65 7.56 -25.51
CA GLY A 204 37.52 8.09 -24.17
C GLY A 204 38.28 9.40 -23.91
N ALA A 205 39.00 9.95 -24.90
CA ALA A 205 39.71 11.22 -24.74
C ALA A 205 38.73 12.37 -24.53
N LEU A 206 38.96 13.20 -23.51
CA LEU A 206 38.18 14.41 -23.25
C LEU A 206 38.46 15.44 -24.35
N ILE A 207 37.41 15.86 -25.05
CA ILE A 207 37.47 16.85 -26.14
C ILE A 207 37.19 18.25 -25.59
N THR A 208 36.09 18.39 -24.86
CA THR A 208 35.64 19.68 -24.33
C THR A 208 34.71 19.48 -23.14
N THR A 209 34.58 20.52 -22.33
CA THR A 209 33.65 20.57 -21.21
C THR A 209 32.60 21.67 -21.47
N TYR A 210 31.34 21.38 -21.15
CA TYR A 210 30.20 22.28 -21.22
C TYR A 210 29.69 22.56 -19.82
N SER A 211 29.12 23.75 -19.58
CA SER A 211 28.52 24.06 -18.28
C SER A 211 27.25 23.25 -18.04
N ASP A 212 26.48 23.00 -19.10
CA ASP A 212 25.18 22.31 -19.07
C ASP A 212 24.99 21.51 -20.37
N PHE A 213 24.02 20.59 -20.37
CA PHE A 213 23.59 19.91 -21.58
C PHE A 213 22.58 20.78 -22.34
N ASP A 214 23.09 21.64 -23.22
CA ASP A 214 22.28 22.48 -24.11
C ASP A 214 22.36 22.01 -25.58
N GLU A 215 21.69 22.74 -26.48
CA GLU A 215 21.72 22.47 -27.92
C GLU A 215 23.16 22.46 -28.50
N LYS A 216 24.04 23.31 -27.96
CA LYS A 216 25.44 23.39 -28.40
C LYS A 216 26.24 22.16 -27.98
N ALA A 217 25.99 21.63 -26.77
CA ALA A 217 26.58 20.37 -26.31
C ALA A 217 26.10 19.19 -27.18
N ALA A 218 24.80 19.14 -27.49
CA ALA A 218 24.24 18.13 -28.38
C ALA A 218 24.82 18.18 -29.81
N LEU A 219 24.97 19.39 -30.39
CA LEU A 219 25.65 19.57 -31.68
C LEU A 219 27.12 19.16 -31.63
N GLY A 220 27.83 19.45 -30.54
CA GLY A 220 29.20 18.98 -30.34
C GLY A 220 29.30 17.45 -30.33
N LEU A 221 28.36 16.78 -29.65
CA LEU A 221 28.24 15.33 -29.63
C LEU A 221 28.00 14.76 -31.04
N TYR A 222 27.13 15.39 -31.84
CA TYR A 222 26.88 14.98 -33.23
C TYR A 222 28.08 15.22 -34.16
N ALA A 223 28.77 16.35 -34.02
CA ALA A 223 29.97 16.65 -34.79
C ALA A 223 31.07 15.61 -34.54
N GLU A 224 31.29 15.25 -33.27
CA GLU A 224 32.27 14.22 -32.90
C GLU A 224 31.87 12.83 -33.41
N ALA A 225 30.57 12.53 -33.48
CA ALA A 225 30.05 11.32 -34.11
C ALA A 225 30.23 11.30 -35.64
N GLY A 226 30.79 12.37 -36.24
CA GLY A 226 30.99 12.52 -37.68
C GLY A 226 29.68 12.75 -38.44
N LEU A 227 28.70 13.39 -37.79
CA LEU A 227 27.44 13.82 -38.43
C LEU A 227 27.56 15.27 -38.92
N ASP A 228 26.87 15.59 -40.01
CA ASP A 228 26.93 16.92 -40.62
C ASP A 228 26.03 17.92 -39.87
N THR A 229 26.62 18.65 -38.92
CA THR A 229 25.91 19.66 -38.12
C THR A 229 25.46 20.88 -38.92
N SER A 230 25.77 20.99 -40.23
CA SER A 230 25.20 22.03 -41.10
C SER A 230 23.78 21.69 -41.58
N ASN A 231 23.35 20.45 -41.41
CA ASN A 231 21.97 20.03 -41.71
C ASN A 231 20.99 20.59 -40.68
N GLN A 232 19.99 21.35 -41.14
CA GLN A 232 18.95 21.93 -40.30
C GLN A 232 18.20 20.87 -39.46
N GLN A 233 17.99 19.67 -40.02
CA GLN A 233 17.33 18.59 -39.29
C GLN A 233 18.12 18.14 -38.05
N LEU A 234 19.45 18.11 -38.13
CA LEU A 234 20.31 17.74 -36.99
C LEU A 234 20.33 18.84 -35.92
N ALA A 235 20.12 20.11 -36.30
CA ALA A 235 19.95 21.19 -35.35
C ALA A 235 18.64 21.05 -34.57
N ASP A 236 17.53 20.74 -35.27
CA ASP A 236 16.25 20.49 -34.63
C ASP A 236 16.30 19.24 -33.71
N GLU A 237 16.97 18.17 -34.16
CA GLU A 237 17.25 16.96 -33.37
C GLU A 237 18.10 17.27 -32.12
N ALA A 238 19.10 18.15 -32.23
CA ALA A 238 19.96 18.56 -31.11
C ALA A 238 19.18 19.33 -30.03
N ALA A 239 18.25 20.19 -30.44
CA ALA A 239 17.37 20.90 -29.50
C ALA A 239 16.44 19.93 -28.75
N GLU A 240 15.87 18.93 -29.44
CA GLU A 240 15.08 17.88 -28.77
C GLU A 240 15.93 17.02 -27.84
N LEU A 241 17.16 16.68 -28.25
CA LEU A 241 18.08 15.89 -27.43
C LEU A 241 18.41 16.62 -26.12
N ALA A 242 18.61 17.94 -26.17
CA ALA A 242 18.84 18.74 -24.98
C ALA A 242 17.64 18.71 -24.01
N ILE A 243 16.41 18.77 -24.53
CA ILE A 243 15.19 18.64 -23.72
C ILE A 243 15.08 17.25 -23.09
N LEU A 244 15.43 16.18 -23.84
CA LEU A 244 15.44 14.82 -23.33
C LEU A 244 16.49 14.65 -22.21
N ALA A 245 17.71 15.14 -22.40
CA ALA A 245 18.75 15.12 -21.38
C ALA A 245 18.33 15.89 -20.13
N GLN A 246 17.76 17.09 -20.28
CA GLN A 246 17.24 17.87 -19.16
C GLN A 246 16.13 17.16 -18.42
N SER A 247 15.30 16.41 -19.15
CA SER A 247 14.22 15.61 -18.58
C SER A 247 14.75 14.39 -17.83
N ALA A 248 15.79 13.73 -18.35
CA ALA A 248 16.51 12.65 -17.66
C ALA A 248 17.16 13.16 -16.36
N MET A 249 17.76 14.36 -16.37
CA MET A 249 18.33 15.00 -15.19
C MET A 249 17.26 15.37 -14.15
N ASN A 250 16.09 15.84 -14.58
CA ASN A 250 15.06 16.30 -13.65
C ASN A 250 14.19 15.16 -13.08
N MET A 251 13.94 14.12 -13.88
CA MET A 251 13.00 13.03 -13.56
C MET A 251 13.45 11.68 -14.13
N PRO A 252 14.62 11.14 -13.70
CA PRO A 252 15.21 9.95 -14.30
C PRO A 252 14.32 8.70 -14.17
N THR A 253 13.56 8.59 -13.07
CA THR A 253 12.62 7.48 -12.80
C THR A 253 11.50 7.38 -13.84
N TYR A 254 11.04 8.50 -14.39
CA TYR A 254 9.93 8.53 -15.36
C TYR A 254 10.39 8.69 -16.80
N PHE A 255 11.70 8.68 -17.06
CA PHE A 255 12.27 8.92 -18.40
C PHE A 255 11.78 7.90 -19.46
N GLU A 256 11.36 6.71 -19.04
CA GLU A 256 10.76 5.68 -19.91
C GLU A 256 9.32 5.99 -20.31
N GLN A 257 8.60 6.62 -19.38
CA GLN A 257 7.20 6.94 -19.54
C GLN A 257 7.02 8.24 -20.27
N MET A 258 8.07 9.04 -20.41
CA MET A 258 8.04 10.18 -21.31
C MET A 258 7.73 9.60 -22.68
N PRO A 259 6.50 9.82 -23.19
CA PRO A 259 6.26 9.61 -24.59
C PRO A 259 7.35 10.41 -25.30
N SER A 260 7.75 10.02 -26.50
CA SER A 260 8.25 11.03 -27.40
C SER A 260 7.10 12.01 -27.64
N MET A 261 6.91 12.93 -26.69
CA MET A 261 6.00 14.03 -26.79
C MET A 261 6.68 14.87 -27.84
N GLY A 262 6.32 14.60 -29.10
CA GLY A 262 6.68 15.47 -30.20
C GLY A 262 6.32 16.85 -29.74
N LEU A 263 7.35 17.65 -29.47
CA LEU A 263 7.22 19.06 -29.16
C LEU A 263 6.81 19.67 -30.50
N SER A 264 5.53 19.55 -30.87
CA SER A 264 5.02 20.24 -32.05
C SER A 264 4.92 21.72 -31.72
N VAL A 265 6.08 22.37 -31.75
CA VAL A 265 6.19 23.83 -31.67
C VAL A 265 5.65 24.38 -32.98
N GLY A 266 4.33 24.53 -33.07
CA GLY A 266 3.65 25.48 -33.96
C GLY A 266 3.77 25.30 -35.48
N GLY A 267 4.39 24.22 -35.98
CA GLY A 267 4.50 23.93 -37.41
C GLY A 267 3.81 22.63 -37.77
N THR A 268 3.14 22.57 -38.92
CA THR A 268 2.40 21.42 -39.48
C THR A 268 3.28 20.22 -39.87
N SER A 269 4.35 19.92 -39.12
CA SER A 269 5.31 18.84 -39.43
C SER A 269 4.99 17.54 -38.66
N PRO A 270 5.31 16.36 -39.22
CA PRO A 270 4.74 15.08 -38.81
C PRO A 270 5.55 14.41 -37.69
N GLY A 271 4.89 14.18 -36.55
CA GLY A 271 5.29 13.20 -35.55
C GLY A 271 6.52 13.54 -34.68
N PRO A 272 6.76 12.77 -33.61
CA PRO A 272 7.94 12.91 -32.77
C PRO A 272 9.21 12.50 -33.52
N VAL A 273 10.30 13.22 -33.31
CA VAL A 273 11.57 12.98 -34.00
C VAL A 273 12.28 11.73 -33.46
N PHE A 274 12.14 11.45 -32.17
CA PHE A 274 12.67 10.24 -31.55
C PHE A 274 11.59 9.21 -31.23
N THR A 275 11.90 7.93 -31.38
CA THR A 275 11.09 6.82 -30.86
C THR A 275 11.86 6.01 -29.83
N ALA A 276 11.29 5.85 -28.64
CA ALA A 276 11.90 5.07 -27.57
C ALA A 276 11.76 3.57 -27.86
N GLN A 277 12.88 2.83 -27.83
CA GLN A 277 12.89 1.36 -27.79
C GLN A 277 13.16 0.89 -26.35
N GLY A 278 12.33 -0.02 -25.85
CA GLY A 278 12.23 -0.38 -24.43
C GLY A 278 13.58 -0.67 -23.75
N GLY A 279 13.75 -0.12 -22.55
CA GLY A 279 14.88 -0.37 -21.66
C GLY A 279 14.52 -1.33 -20.53
N GLN A 280 15.54 -1.94 -19.92
CA GLN A 280 15.37 -2.67 -18.65
C GLN A 280 15.65 -1.71 -17.49
N VAL A 281 14.71 -1.60 -16.55
CA VAL A 281 14.93 -0.89 -15.28
C VAL A 281 15.39 -1.88 -14.24
N SER A 282 16.58 -1.65 -13.69
CA SER A 282 17.00 -2.31 -12.46
C SER A 282 16.94 -1.32 -11.31
N LEU A 283 16.05 -1.56 -10.36
CA LEU A 283 15.96 -0.81 -9.10
C LEU A 283 16.68 -1.63 -8.04
N GLN A 284 17.94 -1.29 -7.77
CA GLN A 284 18.69 -1.91 -6.70
C GLN A 284 18.43 -1.14 -5.41
N THR A 285 17.54 -1.67 -4.56
CA THR A 285 17.38 -1.11 -3.22
C THR A 285 18.60 -1.45 -2.37
N GLY A 286 19.21 -0.47 -1.71
CA GLY A 286 20.42 -0.65 -0.91
C GLY A 286 20.29 -1.73 0.19
N PRO A 287 21.41 -2.21 0.75
CA PRO A 287 21.49 -3.37 1.66
C PRO A 287 20.72 -3.27 2.99
N GLY A 288 19.94 -2.21 3.23
CA GLY A 288 19.13 -2.01 4.43
C GLY A 288 17.69 -2.50 4.39
N THR A 289 17.16 -2.92 3.23
CA THR A 289 15.72 -3.28 3.11
C THR A 289 15.40 -4.67 3.65
N GLY A 290 16.35 -5.61 3.65
CA GLY A 290 16.13 -7.00 4.09
C GLY A 290 15.66 -7.15 5.54
N ASP A 291 16.19 -6.35 6.47
CA ASP A 291 15.86 -6.47 7.91
C ASP A 291 14.52 -5.83 8.28
N THR A 292 14.03 -4.88 7.46
CA THR A 292 12.75 -4.20 7.73
C THR A 292 11.57 -5.17 7.63
N PHE A 293 11.60 -6.10 6.68
CA PHE A 293 10.53 -7.07 6.49
C PHE A 293 10.43 -8.04 7.66
N GLY A 294 11.57 -8.53 8.15
CA GLY A 294 11.63 -9.39 9.34
C GLY A 294 11.11 -8.68 10.59
N THR A 295 11.47 -7.41 10.78
CA THR A 295 11.00 -6.60 11.91
C THR A 295 9.48 -6.38 11.85
N VAL A 296 8.94 -6.09 10.66
CA VAL A 296 7.49 -5.90 10.46
C VAL A 296 6.73 -7.18 10.80
N LEU A 297 7.16 -8.33 10.28
CA LEU A 297 6.55 -9.62 10.57
C LEU A 297 6.63 -9.97 12.06
N GLY A 298 7.76 -9.69 12.71
CA GLY A 298 7.95 -9.91 14.14
C GLY A 298 6.95 -9.12 14.99
N VAL A 299 6.76 -7.83 14.69
CA VAL A 299 5.80 -6.97 15.40
C VAL A 299 4.36 -7.43 15.15
N VAL A 300 4.00 -7.76 13.91
CA VAL A 300 2.66 -8.30 13.59
C VAL A 300 2.40 -9.61 14.34
N ALA A 301 3.37 -10.51 14.39
CA ALA A 301 3.25 -11.76 15.14
C ALA A 301 3.02 -11.53 16.64
N LEU A 302 3.76 -10.59 17.25
CA LEU A 302 3.58 -10.24 18.66
C LEU A 302 2.19 -9.67 18.95
N ILE A 303 1.67 -8.81 18.07
CA ILE A 303 0.31 -8.26 18.20
C ILE A 303 -0.74 -9.36 18.11
N VAL A 304 -0.63 -10.25 17.13
CA VAL A 304 -1.54 -11.39 16.97
C VAL A 304 -1.51 -12.31 18.19
N LEU A 305 -0.31 -12.63 18.70
CA LEU A 305 -0.15 -13.46 19.89
C LEU A 305 -0.74 -12.80 21.14
N PHE A 306 -0.57 -11.47 21.29
CA PHE A 306 -1.16 -10.71 22.39
C PHE A 306 -2.70 -10.79 22.37
N PHE A 307 -3.33 -10.51 21.22
CA PHE A 307 -4.80 -10.58 21.11
C PHE A 307 -5.33 -12.01 21.26
N LEU A 308 -4.61 -13.01 20.76
CA LEU A 308 -4.94 -14.41 20.97
C LEU A 308 -4.91 -14.79 22.46
N ALA A 309 -3.89 -14.34 23.19
CA ALA A 309 -3.79 -14.57 24.63
C ALA A 309 -4.94 -13.90 25.39
N VAL A 310 -5.26 -12.64 25.08
CA VAL A 310 -6.40 -11.91 25.68
C VAL A 310 -7.71 -12.64 25.39
N TYR A 311 -7.91 -13.11 24.16
CA TYR A 311 -9.09 -13.87 23.75
C TYR A 311 -9.27 -15.15 24.58
N ILE A 312 -8.21 -15.98 24.68
CA ILE A 312 -8.25 -17.26 25.38
C ILE A 312 -8.45 -17.05 26.88
N VAL A 313 -7.67 -16.15 27.51
CA VAL A 313 -7.75 -15.88 28.95
C VAL A 313 -9.14 -15.33 29.31
N GLY A 314 -9.64 -14.37 28.54
CA GLY A 314 -10.98 -13.80 28.74
C GLY A 314 -12.08 -14.87 28.66
N LEU A 315 -12.02 -15.73 27.65
CA LEU A 315 -12.98 -16.83 27.46
C LEU A 315 -12.94 -17.81 28.64
N VAL A 316 -11.76 -18.22 29.09
CA VAL A 316 -11.60 -19.11 30.26
C VAL A 316 -12.17 -18.48 31.54
N LEU A 317 -11.93 -17.19 31.77
CA LEU A 317 -12.46 -16.48 32.94
C LEU A 317 -13.99 -16.38 32.91
N LEU A 318 -14.58 -16.08 31.74
CA LEU A 318 -16.03 -16.00 31.55
C LEU A 318 -16.70 -17.36 31.77
N ILE A 319 -16.13 -18.44 31.21
CA ILE A 319 -16.61 -19.81 31.40
C ILE A 319 -16.53 -20.19 32.88
N ARG A 320 -15.37 -19.99 33.54
CA ARG A 320 -15.19 -20.31 34.97
C ARG A 320 -16.17 -19.54 35.84
N ARG A 321 -16.37 -18.25 35.58
CA ARG A 321 -17.34 -17.42 36.31
C ARG A 321 -18.75 -17.99 36.17
N ARG A 322 -19.16 -18.35 34.96
CA ARG A 322 -20.48 -18.94 34.70
C ARG A 322 -20.64 -20.31 35.37
N CYS A 323 -19.64 -21.17 35.32
CA CYS A 323 -19.65 -22.46 36.03
C CYS A 323 -19.79 -22.27 37.55
N ARG A 324 -19.08 -21.30 38.14
CA ARG A 324 -19.23 -20.96 39.58
C ARG A 324 -20.63 -20.48 39.93
N LEU A 325 -21.28 -19.71 39.05
CA LEU A 325 -22.66 -19.26 39.23
C LEU A 325 -23.70 -20.39 39.10
N LEU A 326 -23.38 -21.47 38.38
CA LEU A 326 -24.24 -22.64 38.22
C LEU A 326 -24.02 -23.71 39.30
N ALA A 327 -22.88 -23.66 40.00
CA ALA A 327 -22.52 -24.57 41.08
C ALA A 327 -23.06 -24.12 42.45
N LYS A 328 -23.30 -22.82 42.62
CA LYS A 328 -24.02 -22.23 43.76
C LYS A 328 -25.52 -22.24 43.53
#